data_AF-A0A4R4FD86-F1
#
_entry.id   AF-A0A4R4FD86-F1
#
_cell.length_a   1.000
_cell.length_b   1.000
_cell.length_c   1.000
_cell.angle_alpha   90.00
_cell.angle_beta   90.00
_cell.angle_gamma   90.00
#
_symmetry.space_group_name_H-M   'P 1'
#
loop_
_entity.id
_entity.type
_entity.pdbx_description
1 polymer ?
#
loop_
_entity_poly.entity_id
_entity_poly.type
_entity_poly.pdbx_seq_one_letter_code
_entity_poly.pdbx_strand_id
1 'polypeptide(L)' 'MKLFQRGKGAEEDIYKRLSFDPDSNTLVEEIAQARQEIEDAYENFQNASDPDLIDCYIYKGNAAWKRYRFLLRQAKMI' A
#
# COMPACT_ATOMS: atom_id res chain seq x y z
N MET A 1 9.86 30.26 -11.38
CA MET A 1 10.24 29.12 -10.52
C MET A 1 9.31 27.95 -10.80
N LYS A 2 9.79 26.83 -11.33
CA LYS A 2 9.03 25.57 -11.48
C LYS A 2 9.60 24.56 -10.50
N LEU A 3 9.25 24.71 -9.23
CA LEU A 3 9.61 23.79 -8.17
C LEU A 3 8.68 22.58 -8.27
N PHE A 4 9.24 21.43 -8.61
CA PHE A 4 8.60 20.10 -8.60
C PHE A 4 7.65 19.78 -9.74
N GLN A 5 8.20 19.56 -10.94
CA GLN A 5 7.61 18.52 -11.80
C GLN A 5 8.11 17.17 -11.30
N ARG A 6 7.35 16.51 -10.41
CA ARG A 6 7.64 15.14 -9.98
C ARG A 6 7.45 14.21 -11.18
N GLY A 7 8.53 13.89 -11.88
CA GLY A 7 8.51 12.97 -13.01
C GLY A 7 8.01 11.60 -12.57
N LYS A 8 7.09 11.01 -13.33
CA LYS A 8 6.48 9.70 -13.06
C LYS A 8 7.52 8.57 -12.81
N GLY A 9 8.73 8.70 -13.36
CA GLY A 9 9.81 7.71 -13.21
C GLY A 9 10.42 7.60 -11.82
N ALA A 10 10.34 8.63 -10.95
CA ALA A 10 10.92 8.56 -9.61
C ALA A 10 10.20 7.53 -8.71
N GLU A 11 8.90 7.33 -8.93
CA GLU A 11 8.15 6.28 -8.24
C GLU A 11 8.51 4.89 -8.78
N GLU A 12 8.60 4.73 -10.10
CA GLU A 12 8.94 3.47 -10.77
C GLU A 12 10.30 2.91 -10.36
N ASP A 13 11.32 3.76 -10.21
CA ASP A 13 12.67 3.34 -9.80
C ASP A 13 12.74 2.83 -8.35
N ILE A 14 11.92 3.38 -7.44
CA ILE A 14 11.83 2.92 -6.04
C ILE A 14 11.28 1.49 -6.02
N TYR A 15 10.23 1.25 -6.81
CA TYR A 15 9.57 -0.05 -6.88
C TYR A 15 10.45 -1.15 -7.49
N LYS A 16 11.42 -0.79 -8.32
CA LYS A 16 12.37 -1.73 -8.93
C LYS A 16 13.47 -2.20 -7.96
N ARG A 17 13.83 -1.38 -6.95
CA ARG A 17 14.86 -1.72 -5.95
C ARG A 17 14.34 -2.57 -4.79
N LEU A 18 13.03 -2.52 -4.53
CA LEU A 18 12.33 -3.33 -3.53
C LEU A 18 11.80 -4.65 -4.11
N SER A 19 12.28 -5.07 -5.30
CA SER A 19 11.78 -6.26 -5.99
C SER A 19 11.87 -7.49 -5.09
N PHE A 20 10.68 -7.93 -4.69
CA PHE A 20 10.39 -9.07 -3.84
C PHE A 20 10.72 -10.39 -4.54
N ASP A 21 11.08 -11.41 -3.76
CA ASP A 21 11.44 -12.75 -4.26
C ASP A 21 10.25 -13.34 -5.04
N PRO A 22 10.44 -13.90 -6.25
CA PRO A 22 9.35 -14.17 -7.19
C PRO A 22 8.64 -15.50 -6.93
N ASP A 23 8.65 -16.02 -5.70
CA ASP A 23 7.81 -17.16 -5.35
C ASP A 23 6.34 -16.72 -5.47
N SER A 24 5.72 -17.03 -6.60
CA SER A 24 4.40 -16.52 -7.00
C SER A 24 3.29 -16.78 -5.97
N ASN A 25 3.45 -17.83 -5.15
CA ASN A 25 2.53 -18.10 -4.05
C ASN A 25 2.60 -17.01 -2.96
N THR A 26 3.81 -16.56 -2.61
CA THR A 26 4.02 -15.53 -1.60
C THR A 26 3.47 -14.18 -2.05
N LEU A 27 3.60 -13.82 -3.34
CA LEU A 27 3.07 -12.56 -3.86
C LEU A 27 1.54 -12.49 -3.79
N VAL A 28 0.86 -13.58 -4.14
CA VAL A 28 -0.62 -13.64 -4.07
C VAL A 28 -1.09 -13.58 -2.61
N GLU A 29 -0.40 -14.30 -1.72
CA GLU A 29 -0.67 -14.25 -0.27
C GLU A 29 -0.47 -12.84 0.29
N GLU A 30 0.60 -12.14 -0.09
CA GLU A 30 0.85 -10.76 0.35
C GLU A 30 -0.19 -9.78 -0.19
N ILE A 31 -0.67 -9.97 -1.42
CA ILE A 31 -1.77 -9.17 -1.98
C ILE A 31 -3.05 -9.37 -1.16
N ALA A 32 -3.38 -10.63 -0.83
CA ALA A 32 -4.53 -10.95 0.01
C ALA A 32 -4.40 -10.35 1.41
N GLN A 33 -3.22 -10.47 2.02
CA GLN A 33 -2.91 -9.90 3.33
C GLN A 33 -3.01 -8.37 3.33
N ALA A 34 -2.45 -7.70 2.32
CA ALA A 34 -2.56 -6.25 2.17
C ALA A 34 -4.01 -5.81 1.97
N ARG A 35 -4.82 -6.58 1.26
CA ARG A 35 -6.25 -6.29 1.11
C ARG A 35 -6.99 -6.45 2.44
N GLN A 36 -6.74 -7.53 3.18
CA GLN A 36 -7.34 -7.75 4.50
C GLN A 36 -6.95 -6.63 5.46
N GLU A 37 -5.70 -6.19 5.49
CA GLU A 37 -5.27 -5.06 6.34
C GLU A 37 -5.98 -3.74 6.00
N ILE A 38 -6.32 -3.51 4.73
CA ILE A 38 -7.13 -2.34 4.31
C ILE A 38 -8.55 -2.47 4.86
N GLU A 39 -9.18 -3.64 4.70
CA GLU A 39 -10.52 -3.93 5.20
C GLU A 39 -10.56 -3.79 6.74
N ASP A 40 -9.62 -4.41 7.46
CA ASP A 40 -9.49 -4.31 8.92
C ASP A 40 -9.30 -2.86 9.37
N ALA A 41 -8.42 -2.09 8.71
CA ALA A 41 -8.20 -0.69 9.07
C ALA A 41 -9.47 0.14 8.86
N TYR A 42 -10.23 -0.14 7.80
CA TYR A 42 -11.49 0.53 7.52
C TYR A 42 -12.57 0.18 8.55
N GLU A 43 -12.73 -1.10 8.91
CA GLU A 43 -13.66 -1.55 9.94
C GLU A 43 -13.34 -0.93 11.30
N ASN A 44 -12.07 -0.94 11.69
CA ASN A 44 -11.64 -0.34 12.95
C ASN A 44 -11.82 1.19 12.95
N PHE A 45 -11.56 1.85 11.82
CA PHE A 45 -11.82 3.28 11.65
C PHE A 45 -13.29 3.63 11.87
N GLN A 46 -14.22 2.83 11.32
CA GLN A 46 -15.66 3.07 11.48
C GLN A 46 -16.13 2.95 12.94
N ASN A 47 -15.46 2.13 13.74
CA ASN A 47 -15.81 1.87 15.14
C ASN A 47 -14.97 2.70 16.14
N ALA A 48 -13.98 3.46 15.66
CA ALA A 48 -13.11 4.27 16.51
C ALA A 48 -13.76 5.62 16.85
N SER A 49 -13.77 5.95 18.15
CA SER A 49 -14.19 7.27 18.65
C SER A 49 -13.03 8.11 19.19
N ASP A 50 -11.89 7.45 19.45
CA ASP A 50 -10.68 8.11 19.94
C ASP A 50 -9.95 8.77 18.76
N PRO A 51 -9.65 10.09 18.83
CA PRO A 51 -9.00 10.81 17.74
C PRO A 51 -7.65 10.23 17.30
N ASP A 52 -6.82 9.75 18.25
CA ASP A 52 -5.51 9.18 17.93
C ASP A 52 -5.65 7.82 17.24
N LEU A 53 -6.64 7.02 17.64
CA LEU A 53 -6.98 5.76 16.95
C LEU A 53 -7.54 6.01 15.54
N ILE A 54 -8.38 7.03 15.37
CA ILE A 54 -8.91 7.44 14.06
C ILE A 54 -7.74 7.75 13.11
N ASP A 55 -6.79 8.59 13.54
CA ASP A 55 -5.60 8.91 12.76
C ASP A 55 -4.75 7.66 12.49
N CYS A 56 -4.53 6.83 13.51
CA CYS A 56 -3.80 5.57 13.38
C CYS A 56 -4.38 4.68 12.27
N TYR A 57 -5.70 4.48 12.24
CA TYR A 57 -6.35 3.66 11.22
C TYR A 57 -6.32 4.29 9.83
N ILE A 58 -6.41 5.62 9.71
CA ILE A 58 -6.20 6.32 8.43
C ILE A 58 -4.79 6.03 7.89
N TYR A 59 -3.76 6.21 8.72
CA TYR A 59 -2.38 5.99 8.28
C TYR A 59 -2.11 4.52 7.98
N LYS A 60 -2.63 3.61 8.80
CA LYS A 60 -2.50 2.16 8.60
C LYS A 60 -3.16 1.70 7.30
N GLY A 61 -4.41 2.12 7.04
CA GLY A 61 -5.12 1.82 5.81
C GLY A 61 -4.40 2.37 4.57
N ASN A 62 -3.89 3.60 4.63
CA ASN A 62 -3.14 4.20 3.53
C ASN A 62 -1.79 3.50 3.28
N ALA A 63 -1.11 3.06 4.34
CA ALA A 63 0.11 2.27 4.22
C ALA A 63 -0.16 0.91 3.55
N ALA A 64 -1.19 0.19 4.00
CA ALA A 64 -1.62 -1.08 3.41
C ALA A 64 -2.05 -0.90 1.94
N TRP A 65 -2.77 0.19 1.61
CA TRP A 65 -3.16 0.51 0.24
C TRP A 65 -1.96 0.77 -0.69
N LYS A 66 -0.94 1.49 -0.22
CA LYS A 66 0.31 1.70 -0.99
C LYS A 66 1.04 0.39 -1.22
N ARG A 67 1.10 -0.50 -0.21
CA ARG A 67 1.68 -1.84 -0.33
C ARG A 67 0.90 -2.68 -1.34
N TYR A 68 -0.43 -2.73 -1.22
CA TYR A 68 -1.31 -3.43 -2.16
C TYR A 68 -1.10 -2.97 -3.60
N ARG A 69 -1.07 -1.65 -3.85
CA ARG A 69 -0.83 -1.08 -5.17
C ARG A 69 0.55 -1.43 -5.73
N PHE A 70 1.57 -1.48 -4.88
CA PHE A 70 2.89 -1.93 -5.28
C PHE A 70 2.88 -3.40 -5.70
N LEU A 71 2.29 -4.27 -4.90
CA LEU A 71 2.21 -5.70 -5.17
C LEU A 71 1.43 -6.00 -6.46
N LEU A 72 0.33 -5.28 -6.73
CA LEU A 72 -0.41 -5.41 -7.99
C LEU A 72 0.42 -5.03 -9.22
N ARG A 73 1.26 -4.00 -9.11
CA ARG A 73 2.20 -3.62 -10.18
C ARG A 73 3.27 -4.68 -10.40
N GLN A 74 3.79 -5.28 -9.32
CA GLN A 74 4.73 -6.40 -9.42
C GLN A 74 4.08 -7.61 -10.11
N ALA A 75 2.82 -7.90 -9.77
CA ALA A 75 2.02 -8.93 -10.42
C ALA A 75 1.60 -8.59 -11.86
N LYS A 76 1.94 -7.38 -12.37
CA LYS A 76 1.50 -6.83 -13.66
C LYS A 76 -0.02 -6.83 -13.85
N MET A 77 -0.77 -6.78 -12.75
CA MET A 77 -2.24 -6.68 -12.78
C MET A 77 -2.71 -5.25 -13.05
N ILE A 78 -1.83 -4.26 -12.87
CA ILE A 78 -2.07 -2.81 -13.09
C ILE A 78 -0.81 -2.16 -13.65
#